data_AF-A0A2J7PGW4-F1
#
_entry.id   AF-A0A2J7PGW4-F1
#
_cell.length_a   1.000
_cell.length_b   1.000
_cell.length_c   1.000
_cell.angle_alpha   90.00
_cell.angle_beta   90.00
_cell.angle_gamma   90.00
#
_symmetry.space_group_name_H-M   'P 1'
#
loop_
_entity.id
_entity.type
_entity.pdbx_description
1 polymer ?
#
loop_
_entity_poly.entity_id
_entity_poly.type
_entity_poly.pdbx_seq_one_letter_code
_entity_poly.pdbx_strand_id
1 'polypeptide(L)'
;MEPSNLGLDVRRSLSAAFQDHWIGCGRPIRWPPRSVDLTTLNFFLWGYMKDHVFVPPVNDLPDLRARIRETIAAVPMDMLERMWQ
;
A
#
# COMPACT_ATOMS: atom_id res chain seq x y z
N MET A 1 -20.92 -16.94 17.35
CA MET A 1 -19.67 -16.63 16.63
C MET A 1 -19.26 -15.25 17.12
N GLU A 2 -18.50 -15.19 18.21
CA GLU A 2 -18.12 -13.93 18.85
C GLU A 2 -17.23 -13.12 17.89
N PRO A 3 -17.53 -11.83 17.62
CA PRO A 3 -16.67 -11.03 16.76
C PRO A 3 -15.32 -10.88 17.43
N SER A 4 -14.27 -11.32 16.74
CA SER A 4 -12.89 -11.25 17.20
C SER A 4 -12.53 -9.83 17.67
N ASN A 5 -12.34 -9.69 18.98
CA ASN A 5 -11.78 -8.55 19.72
C ASN A 5 -10.56 -7.89 19.05
N LEU A 6 -9.75 -8.67 18.32
CA LEU A 6 -8.60 -8.20 17.54
C LEU A 6 -8.94 -7.01 16.62
N GLY A 7 -10.12 -7.01 16.00
CA GLY A 7 -10.54 -5.95 15.08
C GLY A 7 -10.78 -4.61 15.76
N LEU A 8 -11.22 -4.61 17.03
CA LEU A 8 -11.45 -3.39 17.80
C LEU A 8 -10.15 -2.82 18.36
N ASP A 9 -9.23 -3.67 18.79
CA ASP A 9 -7.94 -3.25 19.33
C ASP A 9 -7.04 -2.64 18.25
N VAL A 10 -7.03 -3.23 17.05
CA VAL A 10 -6.34 -2.66 15.89
C VAL A 10 -6.94 -1.29 15.53
N ARG A 11 -8.27 -1.16 15.53
CA ARG A 11 -8.95 0.12 15.25
C ARG A 11 -8.61 1.19 16.27
N ARG A 12 -8.66 0.87 17.57
CA ARG A 12 -8.29 1.82 18.65
C ARG A 12 -6.85 2.26 18.53
N SER A 13 -5.94 1.32 18.29
CA SER A 13 -4.51 1.60 18.14
C SER A 13 -4.25 2.52 16.94
N LEU A 14 -4.89 2.25 15.82
CA LEU A 14 -4.76 3.09 14.62
C LEU A 14 -5.42 4.46 14.80
N SER A 15 -6.57 4.54 15.47
CA SER A 15 -7.23 5.82 15.77
C SER A 15 -6.36 6.68 16.69
N ALA A 16 -5.73 6.09 17.71
CA ALA A 16 -4.81 6.80 18.59
C ALA A 16 -3.53 7.24 17.86
N ALA A 17 -2.94 6.37 17.03
CA ALA A 17 -1.69 6.66 16.33
C ALA A 17 -1.85 7.70 15.21
N PHE A 18 -3.00 7.71 14.54
CA PHE A 18 -3.23 8.54 13.35
C PHE A 18 -4.35 9.55 13.53
N GLN A 19 -4.81 9.83 14.77
CA GLN A 19 -5.88 10.80 15.05
C GLN A 19 -7.12 10.59 14.17
N ASP A 20 -7.59 9.34 14.07
CA ASP A 20 -8.69 8.95 13.18
C ASP A 20 -8.47 9.16 11.66
N HIS A 21 -7.24 9.45 11.22
CA HIS A 21 -6.81 9.59 9.80
C HIS A 21 -6.12 8.35 9.19
N TRP A 22 -6.24 7.19 9.83
CA TRP A 22 -6.15 5.84 9.24
C TRP A 22 -6.68 5.51 7.80
N ILE A 23 -6.59 4.28 7.28
CA ILE A 23 -7.54 3.73 6.24
C ILE A 23 -8.08 2.35 6.65
N GLY A 24 -9.41 2.09 6.58
CA GLY A 24 -9.98 0.75 6.78
C GLY A 24 -11.50 0.67 7.08
N CYS A 25 -12.06 -0.54 7.07
CA CYS A 25 -13.49 -0.80 7.33
C CYS A 25 -13.89 -0.40 8.75
N GLY A 26 -14.91 0.45 8.89
CA GLY A 26 -15.42 0.94 10.19
C GLY A 26 -15.12 2.39 10.51
N ARG A 27 -14.75 3.21 9.51
CA ARG A 27 -14.52 4.64 9.64
C ARG A 27 -15.78 5.51 9.54
N PRO A 28 -15.72 6.76 10.03
CA PRO A 28 -16.74 7.78 9.74
C PRO A 28 -16.84 8.04 8.23
N ILE A 29 -15.69 8.08 7.54
CA ILE A 29 -15.63 8.13 6.08
C ILE A 29 -15.84 6.70 5.55
N ARG A 30 -17.07 6.41 5.13
CA ARG A 30 -17.37 5.18 4.39
C ARG A 30 -16.74 5.28 3.00
N TRP A 31 -15.58 4.65 2.84
CA TRP A 31 -15.02 4.41 1.51
C TRP A 31 -15.97 3.51 0.71
N PRO A 32 -16.14 3.76 -0.60
CA PRO A 32 -16.96 2.91 -1.45
C PRO A 32 -16.46 1.45 -1.39
N PRO A 33 -17.36 0.46 -1.52
CA PRO A 33 -16.98 -0.93 -1.56
C PRO A 33 -16.06 -1.13 -2.77
N ARG A 34 -14.79 -1.43 -2.49
CA ARG A 34 -13.66 -1.39 -3.43
C ARG A 34 -13.27 0.05 -3.76
N SER A 35 -12.27 0.55 -3.04
CA SER A 35 -11.43 1.65 -3.55
C SER A 35 -10.65 1.10 -4.76
N VAL A 36 -11.32 1.09 -5.92
CA VAL A 36 -10.79 0.53 -7.17
C VAL A 36 -9.55 1.30 -7.61
N ASP A 37 -9.44 2.58 -7.27
CA ASP A 37 -8.29 3.41 -7.65
C ASP A 37 -7.02 3.06 -6.86
N LEU A 38 -7.13 2.93 -5.53
CA LEU A 38 -6.01 2.43 -4.70
C LEU A 38 -5.66 0.98 -5.04
N THR A 39 -6.66 0.19 -5.44
CA THR A 39 -6.46 -1.19 -5.86
C THR A 39 -5.70 -1.25 -7.19
N THR A 40 -6.04 -0.40 -8.16
CA THR A 40 -5.37 -0.32 -9.47
C THR A 40 -3.94 0.16 -9.33
N LEU A 41 -3.69 1.22 -8.55
CA LEU A 41 -2.33 1.65 -8.20
C LEU A 41 -1.55 0.53 -7.52
N ASN A 42 -2.14 -0.10 -6.51
CA ASN A 42 -1.45 -1.16 -5.77
C ASN A 42 -1.13 -2.34 -6.68
N PHE A 43 -2.03 -2.74 -7.60
CA PHE A 43 -1.76 -3.80 -8.56
C PHE A 43 -0.66 -3.44 -9.56
N PHE A 44 -0.71 -2.23 -10.11
CA PHE A 44 0.28 -1.76 -11.07
C PHE A 44 1.66 -1.58 -10.44
N LEU A 45 1.74 -0.86 -9.33
CA LEU A 45 2.98 -0.61 -8.60
C LEU A 45 3.60 -1.93 -8.14
N TRP A 46 2.79 -2.87 -7.64
CA TRP A 46 3.27 -4.19 -7.26
C TRP A 46 3.77 -5.01 -8.44
N GLY A 47 3.14 -4.89 -9.62
CA GLY A 47 3.64 -5.49 -10.87
C GLY A 47 4.98 -4.90 -11.28
N TYR A 48 5.05 -3.58 -11.38
CA TYR A 48 6.26 -2.82 -11.73
C TYR A 48 7.43 -3.12 -10.79
N MET A 49 7.19 -3.12 -9.48
CA MET A 49 8.21 -3.45 -8.49
C MET A 49 8.70 -4.88 -8.64
N LYS A 50 7.82 -5.83 -8.97
CA LYS A 50 8.25 -7.22 -9.18
C LYS A 50 9.18 -7.34 -10.38
N ASP A 51 8.86 -6.65 -11.47
CA ASP A 51 9.65 -6.68 -12.68
C ASP A 51 11.02 -5.99 -12.53
N HIS A 52 11.14 -4.99 -11.65
CA HIS A 52 12.38 -4.23 -11.47
C HIS A 52 13.24 -4.72 -10.31
N VAL A 53 12.63 -5.22 -9.24
CA VAL A 53 13.35 -5.65 -8.03
C VAL A 53 13.73 -7.13 -8.10
N PHE A 54 12.84 -8.00 -8.62
CA PHE A 54 12.98 -9.46 -8.51
C PHE A 54 13.33 -10.18 -9.81
N VAL A 55 13.25 -9.53 -10.98
CA VAL A 55 13.74 -10.11 -12.24
C VAL A 55 15.25 -10.36 -12.20
N PRO A 56 16.09 -9.38 -11.79
CA PRO A 56 17.48 -9.70 -11.46
C PRO A 56 17.53 -10.48 -10.13
N PRO A 57 18.31 -11.57 -10.04
CA PRO A 57 18.46 -12.30 -8.79
C PRO A 57 18.97 -11.36 -7.69
N VAL A 58 18.34 -11.48 -6.52
CA VAL A 58 18.69 -10.72 -5.31
C VAL A 58 19.41 -11.67 -4.38
N ASN A 59 20.68 -11.39 -4.09
CA ASN A 59 21.52 -12.25 -3.26
C ASN A 59 21.57 -11.79 -1.80
N ASP A 60 21.30 -10.51 -1.54
CA ASP A 60 21.54 -9.88 -0.24
C ASP A 60 20.40 -8.93 0.17
N LEU A 61 20.12 -8.86 1.47
CA LEU A 61 19.10 -7.96 2.02
C LEU A 61 19.40 -6.46 1.81
N PRO A 62 20.66 -5.98 1.91
CA PRO A 62 20.98 -4.58 1.62
C PRO A 62 20.72 -4.20 0.17
N ASP A 63 21.05 -5.09 -0.77
CA ASP A 63 20.81 -4.93 -2.21
C ASP A 63 19.30 -4.89 -2.49
N LEU A 64 18.51 -5.79 -1.89
CA LEU A 64 17.05 -5.74 -1.98
C LEU A 64 16.49 -4.39 -1.53
N ARG A 65 16.96 -3.89 -0.38
CA ARG A 65 16.48 -2.62 0.19
C ARG A 65 16.88 -1.44 -0.70
N ALA A 66 18.07 -1.45 -1.28
CA ALA A 66 18.52 -0.42 -2.23
C ALA A 66 17.65 -0.45 -3.50
N ARG A 67 17.46 -1.62 -4.11
CA ARG A 67 16.62 -1.79 -5.31
C ARG A 67 15.19 -1.34 -5.11
N ILE A 68 14.58 -1.66 -3.97
CA ILE A 68 13.23 -1.19 -3.64
C ILE A 68 13.18 0.34 -3.61
N ARG A 69 14.16 0.99 -2.96
CA ARG A 69 14.22 2.45 -2.86
C ARG A 69 14.44 3.11 -4.21
N GLU A 70 15.36 2.58 -5.00
CA GLU A 70 15.66 3.07 -6.35
C GLU A 70 14.47 2.89 -7.28
N THR A 71 13.83 1.72 -7.26
CA THR A 71 12.64 1.43 -8.08
C THR A 71 11.50 2.39 -7.76
N ILE A 72 11.23 2.66 -6.47
CA ILE A 72 10.20 3.61 -6.06
C ILE A 72 10.57 5.04 -6.46
N ALA A 73 11.84 5.44 -6.27
CA ALA A 73 12.32 6.77 -6.66
C ALA A 73 12.30 6.99 -8.17
N ALA A 74 12.42 5.92 -8.97
CA ALA A 74 12.35 5.96 -10.41
C ALA A 74 10.92 5.97 -10.97
N VAL A 75 9.88 5.76 -10.15
CA VAL A 75 8.47 5.91 -10.60
C VAL A 75 8.21 7.39 -10.83
N PRO A 76 8.03 7.84 -12.09
CA PRO A 76 7.89 9.25 -12.36
C PRO A 76 6.45 9.70 -12.08
N MET A 77 6.28 10.94 -11.64
CA MET A 77 4.95 11.46 -11.22
C MET A 77 3.93 11.43 -12.36
N ASP A 78 4.36 11.56 -13.61
CA ASP A 78 3.49 11.47 -14.79
C ASP A 78 2.90 10.05 -14.99
N MET A 79 3.61 9.00 -14.55
CA MET A 79 3.09 7.64 -14.53
C MET A 79 1.93 7.51 -13.54
N LEU A 80 2.01 8.20 -12.40
CA LEU A 80 0.93 8.25 -11.40
C LEU A 80 -0.26 9.09 -11.88
N GLU A 81 0.00 10.21 -12.58
CA GLU A 81 -1.05 11.06 -13.14
C GLU A 81 -1.87 10.37 -14.24
N ARG A 82 -1.22 9.57 -15.10
CA ARG A 82 -1.89 8.80 -16.17
C ARG A 82 -2.82 7.72 -15.64
N MET A 83 -2.59 7.25 -14.42
CA MET A 83 -3.48 6.28 -13.81
C MET A 83 -4.76 6.92 -13.26
N TRP A 84 -4.73 8.23 -12.95
CA TRP A 84 -5.85 8.97 -12.33
C TRP A 84 -6.73 9.70 -13.36
N GLN A 85 -6.44 9.54 -14.65
CA GLN A 85 -7.24 10.03 -15.79
C GLN A 85 -8.22 8.93 -16.24
#